data_AF-A0A958QYR6-F1
#
_entry.id   AF-A0A958QYR6-F1
#
_cell.length_a   1.000
_cell.length_b   1.000
_cell.length_c   1.000
_cell.angle_alpha   90.00
_cell.angle_beta   90.00
_cell.angle_gamma   90.00
#
_symmetry.space_group_name_H-M   'P 1'
#
loop_
_entity.id
_entity.type
_entity.pdbx_description
1 polymer ?
#
loop_
_entity_poly.entity_id
_entity_poly.type
_entity_poly.pdbx_seq_one_letter_code
_entity_poly.pdbx_strand_id
1 'polypeptide(L)'
;MAVGLGFVVLVGLLGIACSREEQAFDTPPVIEMKGSQCLKEMDQSIDKYVMGNSSEAEVNQFWNCLGHAFQMFAKRTKGSEEGLYSAKELRNFLETFFLGEIRLSDDFLVEFMHLKRLFLGGSIQYVSLREIDESLVLFDKFRRLTLDLRPHIDLLNGTLYQNRIENHPEELDLALREFSKIVGRFFSLIEEAHQEYEFENFKNLLLEVIDLVKGEDELRRKLFVVQLVPLLSQLKNQLVGSPLDKILAHQWKPMAEILSEVFGLWIRYEHISYHKGWPQDERQRNLSILRMNDSIHRLGQWISQTDEDLDWIELEDMLEKIDGILYLRSGESSIEKLRNLLPLAGELKTQLVGGDKNRVAPFEWPLLIHRLGQILEIKMAWTYLVRPFSWNEGFGFLQLNRIAHLGLGVIEEVL
;
A
#
# COMPACT_ATOMS: atom_id res chain seq x y z
N MET A 1 -7.44 5.61 4.49
CA MET A 1 -6.15 6.18 4.01
C MET A 1 -4.98 5.19 3.85
N ALA A 2 -4.94 3.98 4.43
CA ALA A 2 -3.83 3.03 4.18
C ALA A 2 -3.95 2.22 2.86
N VAL A 3 -5.03 2.47 2.11
CA VAL A 3 -5.32 2.12 0.70
C VAL A 3 -4.24 2.59 -0.26
N GLY A 4 -3.45 3.56 0.23
CA GLY A 4 -2.49 4.30 -0.52
C GLY A 4 -1.22 3.54 -0.84
N LEU A 5 -0.32 3.33 0.11
CA LEU A 5 1.14 3.40 -0.15
C LEU A 5 1.70 2.81 -1.46
N GLY A 6 1.32 1.62 -1.95
CA GLY A 6 1.78 1.15 -3.27
C GLY A 6 1.15 1.91 -4.45
N PHE A 7 -0.16 2.16 -4.38
CA PHE A 7 -0.91 2.95 -5.34
C PHE A 7 -0.80 4.46 -5.09
N VAL A 8 -0.49 4.94 -3.88
CA VAL A 8 -0.17 6.34 -3.50
C VAL A 8 1.30 6.64 -3.69
N VAL A 9 2.17 5.65 -3.90
CA VAL A 9 3.44 5.95 -4.56
C VAL A 9 3.14 6.19 -6.03
N LEU A 10 2.44 5.30 -6.73
CA LEU A 10 2.14 5.51 -8.15
C LEU A 10 1.24 6.73 -8.42
N VAL A 11 0.24 6.96 -7.58
CA VAL A 11 -0.80 8.00 -7.68
C VAL A 11 -0.53 9.15 -6.75
N GLY A 12 0.26 9.03 -5.68
CA GLY A 12 0.74 10.18 -4.89
C GLY A 12 2.04 10.77 -5.47
N LEU A 13 2.81 10.03 -6.27
CA LEU A 13 3.75 10.67 -7.22
C LEU A 13 3.04 11.55 -8.24
N LEU A 14 1.76 11.31 -8.46
CA LEU A 14 0.91 12.14 -9.29
C LEU A 14 -0.01 13.04 -8.43
N GLY A 15 -0.20 12.72 -7.15
CA GLY A 15 -1.36 13.06 -6.31
C GLY A 15 -1.04 14.10 -5.27
N ILE A 16 -1.20 15.32 -5.75
CA ILE A 16 -1.09 16.59 -5.03
C ILE A 16 -2.13 16.68 -3.89
N ALA A 17 -1.84 17.58 -2.94
CA ALA A 17 -2.68 17.88 -1.77
C ALA A 17 -4.07 18.37 -2.10
N CYS A 18 -4.94 18.05 -1.14
CA CYS A 18 -6.12 18.84 -0.80
C CYS A 18 -5.83 20.35 -0.68
N SER A 19 -6.65 21.12 -1.38
CA SER A 19 -7.16 22.45 -1.00
C SER A 19 -6.09 23.48 -0.64
N ARG A 20 -5.61 24.21 -1.66
CA ARG A 20 -4.90 25.47 -1.48
C ARG A 20 -5.81 26.65 -1.81
N GLU A 21 -5.92 27.58 -0.87
CA GLU A 21 -6.60 28.86 -1.04
C GLU A 21 -5.74 29.78 -1.92
N GLU A 22 -6.27 30.24 -3.06
CA GLU A 22 -5.55 31.07 -4.03
C GLU A 22 -5.19 32.44 -3.44
N GLN A 23 -3.90 32.78 -3.40
CA GLN A 23 -3.42 34.15 -3.23
C GLN A 23 -2.94 34.69 -4.57
N ALA A 24 -3.61 35.72 -5.10
CA ALA A 24 -3.29 36.30 -6.39
C ALA A 24 -1.96 37.07 -6.37
N PHE A 25 -1.01 36.66 -7.21
CA PHE A 25 0.21 37.42 -7.53
C PHE A 25 0.15 37.97 -8.95
N ASP A 26 0.64 39.20 -9.14
CA ASP A 26 0.66 39.91 -10.43
C ASP A 26 1.79 39.35 -11.32
N THR A 27 1.48 38.39 -12.20
CA THR A 27 2.48 37.75 -13.09
C THR A 27 2.49 38.34 -14.51
N PRO A 28 3.67 38.47 -15.16
CA PRO A 28 3.78 38.96 -16.54
C PRO A 28 2.99 38.09 -17.54
N PRO A 29 2.63 38.63 -18.72
CA PRO A 29 1.77 37.95 -19.68
C PRO A 29 2.41 36.64 -20.17
N VAL A 30 1.85 35.53 -19.70
CA VAL A 30 2.22 34.18 -20.14
C VAL A 30 1.57 33.93 -21.50
N ILE A 31 2.36 33.53 -22.50
CA ILE A 31 1.83 33.06 -23.77
C ILE A 31 1.11 31.73 -23.49
N GLU A 32 -0.22 31.77 -23.37
CA GLU A 32 -1.02 30.56 -23.17
C GLU A 32 -0.90 29.64 -24.39
N MET A 33 -0.14 28.56 -24.24
CA MET A 33 -0.17 27.47 -25.20
C MET A 33 -1.51 26.74 -25.05
N LYS A 34 -2.25 26.54 -26.13
CA LYS A 34 -3.48 25.73 -26.09
C LYS A 34 -3.17 24.35 -25.49
N GLY A 35 -3.84 23.98 -24.40
CA GLY A 35 -3.65 22.71 -23.70
C GLY A 35 -2.64 22.72 -22.54
N SER A 36 -2.08 23.89 -22.19
CA SER A 36 -1.13 24.06 -21.05
C SER A 36 -1.76 23.88 -19.67
N GLN A 37 -3.06 24.10 -19.52
CA GLN A 37 -3.69 24.19 -18.19
C GLN A 37 -4.01 22.83 -17.56
N CYS A 38 -3.78 21.71 -18.25
CA CYS A 38 -4.36 20.42 -17.84
C CYS A 38 -3.69 19.75 -16.62
N LEU A 39 -2.44 20.12 -16.27
CA LEU A 39 -1.81 19.65 -15.03
C LEU A 39 -2.09 20.56 -13.82
N LYS A 40 -2.74 21.71 -14.01
CA LYS A 40 -3.07 22.64 -12.91
C LYS A 40 -4.11 22.05 -11.94
N GLU A 41 -5.01 21.21 -12.46
CA GLU A 41 -6.09 20.55 -11.71
C GLU A 41 -5.77 19.05 -11.44
N MET A 42 -4.48 18.71 -11.47
CA MET A 42 -4.04 17.32 -11.26
C MET A 42 -4.39 16.84 -9.85
N ASP A 43 -4.30 17.71 -8.85
CA ASP A 43 -4.73 17.49 -7.47
C ASP A 43 -6.18 17.03 -7.39
N GLN A 44 -7.08 17.80 -7.96
CA GLN A 44 -8.52 17.54 -7.95
C GLN A 44 -8.86 16.27 -8.71
N SER A 45 -8.18 16.03 -9.84
CA SER A 45 -8.41 14.84 -10.67
C SER A 45 -8.06 13.55 -9.91
N ILE A 46 -7.02 13.61 -9.08
CA ILE A 46 -6.55 12.46 -8.30
C ILE A 46 -7.37 12.27 -7.04
N ASP A 47 -7.71 13.36 -6.34
CA ASP A 47 -8.64 13.29 -5.22
C ASP A 47 -9.97 12.67 -5.65
N LYS A 48 -10.54 13.13 -6.78
CA LYS A 48 -11.74 12.50 -7.35
C LYS A 48 -11.53 11.01 -7.65
N TYR A 49 -10.35 10.62 -8.15
CA TYR A 49 -10.08 9.24 -8.51
C TYR A 49 -10.00 8.35 -7.27
N VAL A 50 -9.21 8.75 -6.27
CA VAL A 50 -9.06 8.02 -5.01
C VAL A 50 -10.39 7.94 -4.25
N MET A 51 -11.22 8.98 -4.35
CA MET A 51 -12.57 8.99 -3.78
C MET A 51 -13.59 8.19 -4.62
N GLY A 52 -13.20 7.60 -5.75
CA GLY A 52 -14.10 6.82 -6.61
C GLY A 52 -15.11 7.64 -7.40
N ASN A 53 -14.93 8.96 -7.45
CA ASN A 53 -15.82 9.90 -8.12
C ASN A 53 -15.39 10.24 -9.55
N SER A 54 -14.22 9.81 -9.99
CA SER A 54 -13.74 10.09 -11.35
C SER A 54 -14.48 9.28 -12.42
N SER A 55 -14.86 9.98 -13.48
CA SER A 55 -15.35 9.39 -14.72
C SER A 55 -14.21 8.81 -15.56
N GLU A 56 -14.53 7.91 -16.48
CA GLU A 56 -13.57 7.41 -17.47
C GLU A 56 -13.01 8.54 -18.36
N ALA A 57 -13.82 9.54 -18.68
CA ALA A 57 -13.39 10.69 -19.48
C ALA A 57 -12.33 11.53 -18.75
N GLU A 58 -12.53 11.80 -17.45
CA GLU A 58 -11.56 12.54 -16.62
C GLU A 58 -10.24 11.76 -16.52
N VAL A 59 -10.28 10.45 -16.29
CA VAL A 59 -9.06 9.61 -16.25
C VAL A 59 -8.33 9.64 -17.59
N ASN A 60 -9.04 9.51 -18.71
CA ASN A 60 -8.43 9.61 -20.03
C ASN A 60 -7.85 11.00 -20.31
N GLN A 61 -8.55 12.07 -19.92
CA GLN A 61 -8.09 13.44 -20.09
C GLN A 61 -6.78 13.68 -19.33
N PHE A 62 -6.67 13.18 -18.10
CA PHE A 62 -5.45 13.25 -17.29
C PHE A 62 -4.24 12.61 -18.01
N TRP A 63 -4.38 11.36 -18.47
CA TRP A 63 -3.27 10.67 -19.14
C TRP A 63 -2.94 11.26 -20.52
N ASN A 64 -3.94 11.72 -21.27
CA ASN A 64 -3.74 12.41 -22.54
C ASN A 64 -3.01 13.74 -22.36
N CYS A 65 -3.33 14.48 -21.30
CA CYS A 65 -2.63 15.69 -20.91
C CYS A 65 -1.14 15.43 -20.67
N LEU A 66 -0.83 14.43 -19.82
CA LEU A 66 0.55 14.08 -19.49
C LEU A 66 1.36 13.66 -20.73
N GLY A 67 0.77 12.81 -21.58
CA GLY A 67 1.39 12.43 -22.85
C GLY A 67 1.60 13.61 -23.79
N HIS A 68 0.64 14.53 -23.88
CA HIS A 68 0.79 15.73 -24.69
C HIS A 68 1.90 16.66 -24.17
N ALA A 69 2.04 16.78 -22.85
CA ALA A 69 3.11 17.56 -22.23
C ALA A 69 4.50 17.05 -22.64
N PHE A 70 4.72 15.73 -22.57
CA PHE A 70 5.99 15.10 -22.96
C PHE A 70 6.25 15.22 -24.48
N GLN A 71 5.22 15.08 -25.31
CA GLN A 71 5.34 15.32 -26.75
C GLN A 71 5.70 16.77 -27.07
N MET A 72 5.11 17.74 -26.37
CA MET A 72 5.46 19.14 -26.54
C MET A 72 6.87 19.43 -26.05
N PHE A 73 7.29 18.84 -24.93
CA PHE A 73 8.65 18.96 -24.41
C PHE A 73 9.68 18.52 -25.45
N ALA A 74 9.55 17.29 -25.99
CA ALA A 74 10.46 16.78 -27.02
C ALA A 74 10.52 17.67 -28.27
N LYS A 75 9.38 18.24 -28.68
CA LYS A 75 9.29 19.06 -29.91
C LYS A 75 9.77 20.49 -29.73
N ARG A 76 9.68 21.05 -28.52
CA ARG A 76 9.86 22.49 -28.27
C ARG A 76 11.10 22.81 -27.46
N THR A 77 11.65 21.84 -26.74
CA THR A 77 12.87 22.03 -25.97
C THR A 77 14.06 21.59 -26.80
N LYS A 78 15.08 22.43 -26.88
CA LYS A 78 16.40 22.04 -27.37
C LYS A 78 17.25 21.69 -26.15
N GLY A 79 17.62 20.43 -26.03
CA GLY A 79 18.50 19.97 -24.96
C GLY A 79 19.90 20.58 -25.07
N SER A 80 20.58 20.62 -23.93
CA SER A 80 22.01 20.98 -23.82
C SER A 80 22.89 20.14 -24.74
N GLU A 81 22.51 18.89 -24.97
CA GLU A 81 23.10 17.98 -25.96
C GLU A 81 22.01 17.47 -26.93
N GLU A 82 22.41 17.08 -28.13
CA GLU A 82 21.46 16.66 -29.17
C GLU A 82 20.72 15.39 -28.74
N GLY A 83 19.39 15.50 -28.56
CA GLY A 83 18.53 14.40 -28.17
C GLY A 83 18.62 13.99 -26.70
N LEU A 84 19.33 14.75 -25.86
CA LEU A 84 19.44 14.54 -24.42
C LEU A 84 18.97 15.77 -23.64
N TYR A 85 18.16 15.54 -22.62
CA TYR A 85 17.54 16.59 -21.82
C TYR A 85 17.88 16.39 -20.34
N SER A 86 18.41 17.42 -19.71
CA SER A 86 18.64 17.45 -18.26
C SER A 86 17.32 17.56 -17.49
N ALA A 87 17.33 17.11 -16.23
CA ALA A 87 16.17 17.27 -15.34
C ALA A 87 15.77 18.74 -15.15
N LYS A 88 16.73 19.67 -15.18
CA LYS A 88 16.48 21.11 -15.07
C LYS A 88 15.73 21.66 -16.28
N GLU A 89 16.05 21.20 -17.49
CA GLU A 89 15.32 21.58 -18.70
C GLU A 89 13.88 21.06 -18.66
N LEU A 90 13.68 19.83 -18.17
CA LEU A 90 12.35 19.26 -17.96
C LEU A 90 11.54 20.09 -16.95
N ARG A 91 12.12 20.41 -15.79
CA ARG A 91 11.48 21.29 -14.80
C ARG A 91 11.09 22.62 -15.39
N ASN A 92 12.04 23.33 -15.99
CA ASN A 92 11.80 24.67 -16.53
C ASN A 92 10.64 24.66 -17.53
N PHE A 93 10.57 23.63 -18.37
CA PHE A 93 9.47 23.45 -19.29
C PHE A 93 8.13 23.19 -18.57
N LEU A 94 8.08 22.22 -17.66
CA LEU A 94 6.86 21.87 -16.93
C LEU A 94 6.34 23.04 -16.08
N GLU A 95 7.22 23.73 -15.37
CA GLU A 95 6.86 24.89 -14.57
C GLU A 95 6.36 26.07 -15.40
N THR A 96 6.97 26.32 -16.55
CA THR A 96 6.57 27.44 -17.43
C THR A 96 5.23 27.17 -18.09
N PHE A 97 4.99 25.93 -18.53
CA PHE A 97 3.87 25.63 -19.42
C PHE A 97 2.77 24.78 -18.81
N PHE A 98 2.95 24.13 -17.66
CA PHE A 98 1.96 23.16 -17.15
C PHE A 98 1.63 23.28 -15.66
N LEU A 99 2.62 23.61 -14.82
CA LEU A 99 2.46 23.58 -13.37
C LEU A 99 2.08 24.93 -12.75
N GLY A 100 2.17 26.02 -13.53
CA GLY A 100 1.78 27.36 -13.07
C GLY A 100 2.64 27.86 -11.91
N GLU A 101 2.06 27.96 -10.71
CA GLU A 101 2.74 28.42 -9.50
C GLU A 101 3.50 27.32 -8.76
N ILE A 102 3.26 26.06 -9.11
CA ILE A 102 3.93 24.92 -8.50
C ILE A 102 5.40 24.91 -8.97
N ARG A 103 6.32 24.82 -8.01
CA ARG A 103 7.77 24.77 -8.23
C ARG A 103 8.31 23.42 -7.78
N LEU A 104 9.12 22.78 -8.64
CA LEU A 104 9.79 21.52 -8.35
C LEU A 104 11.18 21.77 -7.76
N SER A 105 11.45 21.21 -6.59
CA SER A 105 12.78 21.28 -5.94
C SER A 105 13.84 20.57 -6.79
N ASP A 106 15.13 20.88 -6.56
CA ASP A 106 16.22 20.13 -7.18
C ASP A 106 16.23 18.66 -6.70
N ASP A 107 15.87 18.41 -5.45
CA ASP A 107 15.81 17.07 -4.85
C ASP A 107 14.68 16.23 -5.46
N PHE A 108 13.50 16.80 -5.69
CA PHE A 108 12.42 16.12 -6.43
C PHE A 108 12.87 15.71 -7.83
N LEU A 109 13.67 16.54 -8.52
CA LEU A 109 14.20 16.18 -9.84
C LEU A 109 15.20 15.04 -9.79
N VAL A 110 16.06 14.98 -8.76
CA VAL A 110 16.96 13.84 -8.56
C VAL A 110 16.13 12.57 -8.43
N GLU A 111 15.15 12.57 -7.54
CA GLU A 111 14.32 11.40 -7.28
C GLU A 111 13.44 11.02 -8.49
N PHE A 112 12.96 12.00 -9.24
CA PHE A 112 12.28 11.78 -10.52
C PHE A 112 13.20 11.05 -11.52
N MET A 113 14.50 11.36 -11.56
CA MET A 113 15.44 10.67 -12.44
C MET A 113 15.73 9.24 -11.99
N HIS A 114 15.74 8.98 -10.68
CA HIS A 114 15.80 7.61 -10.15
C HIS A 114 14.55 6.81 -10.53
N LEU A 115 13.36 7.43 -10.43
CA LEU A 115 12.09 6.82 -10.87
C LEU A 115 12.06 6.58 -12.38
N LYS A 116 12.52 7.55 -13.19
CA LYS A 116 12.66 7.42 -14.64
C LYS A 116 13.53 6.21 -14.97
N ARG A 117 14.68 6.09 -14.31
CA ARG A 117 15.56 4.93 -14.48
C ARG A 117 14.82 3.65 -14.12
N LEU A 118 14.09 3.61 -13.00
CA LEU A 118 13.35 2.42 -12.57
C LEU A 118 12.43 1.84 -13.66
N PHE A 119 11.73 2.69 -14.43
CA PHE A 119 10.80 2.24 -15.46
C PHE A 119 11.39 2.13 -16.87
N LEU A 120 12.33 3.00 -17.22
CA LEU A 120 12.83 3.16 -18.60
C LEU A 120 14.31 2.78 -18.74
N GLY A 121 15.00 2.58 -17.63
CA GLY A 121 16.44 2.37 -17.57
C GLY A 121 17.26 3.63 -17.88
N GLY A 122 18.47 3.42 -18.36
CA GLY A 122 19.36 4.48 -18.81
C GLY A 122 19.98 5.32 -17.71
N SER A 123 20.30 6.58 -18.03
CA SER A 123 21.03 7.49 -17.15
C SER A 123 20.11 8.22 -16.16
N ILE A 124 20.62 8.48 -14.96
CA ILE A 124 19.96 9.37 -13.97
C ILE A 124 20.25 10.86 -14.22
N GLN A 125 21.15 11.19 -15.15
CA GLN A 125 21.54 12.59 -15.40
C GLN A 125 20.72 13.25 -16.51
N TYR A 126 20.24 12.46 -17.45
CA TYR A 126 19.55 12.93 -18.64
C TYR A 126 18.43 11.98 -19.06
N VAL A 127 17.42 12.57 -19.70
CA VAL A 127 16.35 11.89 -20.41
C VAL A 127 16.67 11.96 -21.89
N SER A 128 16.76 10.82 -22.57
CA SER A 128 16.95 10.79 -24.02
C SER A 128 15.62 10.93 -24.76
N LEU A 129 15.66 11.34 -26.04
CA LEU A 129 14.46 11.38 -26.88
C LEU A 129 13.76 10.01 -26.97
N ARG A 130 14.53 8.92 -27.03
CA ARG A 130 14.01 7.55 -26.99
C ARG A 130 13.23 7.28 -25.70
N GLU A 131 13.76 7.68 -24.55
CA GLU A 131 13.07 7.50 -23.27
C GLU A 131 11.80 8.35 -23.18
N ILE A 132 11.73 9.51 -23.84
CA ILE A 132 10.47 10.28 -23.96
C ILE A 132 9.44 9.47 -24.75
N ASP A 133 9.80 8.89 -25.88
CA ASP A 133 8.88 8.05 -26.68
C ASP A 133 8.41 6.81 -25.90
N GLU A 134 9.33 6.15 -25.17
CA GLU A 134 9.02 5.02 -24.29
C GLU A 134 8.11 5.43 -23.12
N SER A 135 8.27 6.64 -22.58
CA SER A 135 7.39 7.21 -21.55
C SER A 135 5.95 7.32 -22.04
N LEU A 136 5.71 7.69 -23.30
CA LEU A 136 4.36 7.79 -23.87
C LEU A 136 3.67 6.43 -23.92
N VAL A 137 4.42 5.36 -24.25
CA VAL A 137 3.91 3.99 -24.21
C VAL A 137 3.61 3.59 -22.76
N LEU A 138 4.49 3.93 -21.83
CA LEU A 138 4.30 3.66 -20.40
C LEU A 138 3.06 4.37 -19.84
N PHE A 139 2.82 5.63 -20.23
CA PHE A 139 1.62 6.37 -19.84
C PHE A 139 0.34 5.70 -20.33
N ASP A 140 0.32 5.14 -21.55
CA ASP A 140 -0.84 4.38 -22.02
C ASP A 140 -1.05 3.09 -21.20
N LYS A 141 0.03 2.41 -20.79
CA LYS A 141 -0.07 1.25 -19.89
C LYS A 141 -0.68 1.66 -18.54
N PHE A 142 -0.20 2.74 -17.92
CA PHE A 142 -0.77 3.24 -16.66
C PHE A 142 -2.22 3.73 -16.81
N ARG A 143 -2.57 4.37 -17.93
CA ARG A 143 -3.94 4.74 -18.26
C ARG A 143 -4.88 3.54 -18.22
N ARG A 144 -4.50 2.42 -18.85
CA ARG A 144 -5.30 1.19 -18.81
C ARG A 144 -5.41 0.63 -17.40
N LEU A 145 -4.31 0.58 -16.65
CA LEU A 145 -4.32 0.09 -15.26
C LEU A 145 -5.23 0.93 -14.34
N THR A 146 -5.18 2.26 -14.48
CA THR A 146 -6.06 3.17 -13.71
C THR A 146 -7.52 3.06 -14.13
N LEU A 147 -7.82 2.90 -15.42
CA LEU A 147 -9.19 2.66 -15.89
C LEU A 147 -9.75 1.32 -15.41
N ASP A 148 -8.94 0.27 -15.41
CA ASP A 148 -9.31 -1.05 -14.91
C ASP A 148 -9.59 -1.03 -13.39
N LEU A 149 -8.82 -0.25 -12.61
CA LEU A 149 -9.00 -0.16 -11.15
C LEU A 149 -10.17 0.76 -10.76
N ARG A 150 -10.49 1.75 -11.58
CA ARG A 150 -11.48 2.80 -11.31
C ARG A 150 -12.82 2.27 -10.75
N PRO A 151 -13.44 1.19 -11.29
CA PRO A 151 -14.74 0.70 -10.79
C PRO A 151 -14.69 0.09 -9.39
N HIS A 152 -13.49 -0.10 -8.83
CA HIS A 152 -13.25 -0.79 -7.57
C HIS A 152 -12.64 0.13 -6.50
N ILE A 153 -12.12 1.29 -6.88
CA ILE A 153 -11.36 2.17 -5.98
C ILE A 153 -12.19 2.67 -4.80
N ASP A 154 -13.49 2.85 -5.00
CA ASP A 154 -14.46 3.26 -3.98
C ASP A 154 -14.58 2.22 -2.86
N LEU A 155 -14.65 0.93 -3.22
CA LEU A 155 -14.66 -0.19 -2.27
C LEU A 155 -13.31 -0.34 -1.56
N LEU A 156 -12.22 -0.05 -2.26
CA LEU A 156 -10.89 -0.10 -1.69
C LEU A 156 -10.62 1.07 -0.73
N ASN A 157 -11.31 2.21 -0.86
CA ASN A 157 -11.08 3.40 -0.01
C ASN A 157 -11.49 3.18 1.47
N GLY A 158 -12.29 2.17 1.80
CA GLY A 158 -12.63 1.77 3.17
C GLY A 158 -13.53 2.74 3.96
N THR A 159 -13.49 4.04 3.67
CA THR A 159 -14.27 5.08 4.38
C THR A 159 -15.62 5.39 3.73
N LEU A 160 -15.78 5.16 2.43
CA LEU A 160 -16.88 5.76 1.65
C LEU A 160 -18.12 4.86 1.47
N TYR A 161 -18.00 3.53 1.56
CA TYR A 161 -19.07 2.62 1.09
C TYR A 161 -19.38 1.45 2.03
N GLN A 162 -19.51 1.76 3.33
CA GLN A 162 -19.86 0.80 4.38
C GLN A 162 -21.14 0.02 4.05
N ASN A 163 -22.23 0.73 3.74
CA ASN A 163 -23.53 0.10 3.43
C ASN A 163 -23.49 -0.80 2.19
N ARG A 164 -22.61 -0.52 1.21
CA ARG A 164 -22.53 -1.32 -0.03
C ARG A 164 -21.85 -2.66 0.24
N ILE A 165 -20.75 -2.64 0.99
CA ILE A 165 -20.00 -3.85 1.34
C ILE A 165 -20.81 -4.75 2.28
N GLU A 166 -21.56 -4.17 3.24
CA GLU A 166 -22.45 -4.94 4.11
C GLU A 166 -23.49 -5.74 3.32
N ASN A 167 -24.04 -5.15 2.25
CA ASN A 167 -25.05 -5.81 1.43
C ASN A 167 -24.44 -6.72 0.35
N HIS A 168 -23.19 -6.47 -0.06
CA HIS A 168 -22.53 -7.14 -1.18
C HIS A 168 -21.04 -7.47 -0.90
N PRO A 169 -20.74 -8.36 0.07
CA PRO A 169 -19.36 -8.72 0.42
C PRO A 169 -18.57 -9.40 -0.72
N GLU A 170 -19.27 -9.96 -1.72
CA GLU A 170 -18.68 -10.47 -2.95
C GLU A 170 -18.06 -9.38 -3.83
N GLU A 171 -18.55 -8.15 -3.76
CA GLU A 171 -18.00 -7.03 -4.54
C GLU A 171 -16.64 -6.59 -4.02
N LEU A 172 -16.46 -6.57 -2.69
CA LEU A 172 -15.16 -6.29 -2.08
C LEU A 172 -14.12 -7.33 -2.51
N ASP A 173 -14.50 -8.60 -2.52
CA ASP A 173 -13.63 -9.69 -2.91
C ASP A 173 -13.28 -9.67 -4.41
N LEU A 174 -14.22 -9.24 -5.26
CA LEU A 174 -13.94 -8.95 -6.66
C LEU A 174 -12.95 -7.78 -6.78
N ALA A 175 -13.19 -6.68 -6.07
CA ALA A 175 -12.33 -5.51 -6.05
C ALA A 175 -10.89 -5.84 -5.62
N LEU A 176 -10.72 -6.64 -4.57
CA LEU A 176 -9.41 -7.07 -4.07
C LEU A 176 -8.67 -7.98 -5.08
N ARG A 177 -9.40 -8.85 -5.78
CA ARG A 177 -8.81 -9.69 -6.84
C ARG A 177 -8.37 -8.86 -8.04
N GLU A 178 -9.18 -7.90 -8.48
CA GLU A 178 -8.81 -7.00 -9.57
C GLU A 178 -7.66 -6.08 -9.17
N PHE A 179 -7.65 -5.60 -7.93
CA PHE A 179 -6.52 -4.85 -7.37
C PHE A 179 -5.22 -5.68 -7.42
N SER A 180 -5.24 -6.92 -6.94
CA SER A 180 -4.05 -7.80 -6.98
C SER A 180 -3.54 -8.01 -8.40
N LYS A 181 -4.42 -8.24 -9.38
CA LYS A 181 -4.05 -8.34 -10.80
C LYS A 181 -3.42 -7.04 -11.32
N ILE A 182 -3.96 -5.89 -10.94
CA ILE A 182 -3.48 -4.58 -11.38
C ILE A 182 -2.12 -4.26 -10.78
N VAL A 183 -1.93 -4.53 -9.49
CA VAL A 183 -0.63 -4.43 -8.80
C VAL A 183 0.39 -5.37 -9.45
N GLY A 184 0.02 -6.63 -9.71
CA GLY A 184 0.89 -7.57 -10.42
C GLY A 184 1.34 -7.04 -11.79
N ARG A 185 0.39 -6.55 -12.60
CA ARG A 185 0.72 -5.93 -13.91
C ARG A 185 1.61 -4.70 -13.77
N PHE A 186 1.37 -3.85 -12.76
CA PHE A 186 2.18 -2.66 -12.50
C PHE A 186 3.63 -3.03 -12.17
N PHE A 187 3.85 -3.97 -11.24
CA PHE A 187 5.20 -4.40 -10.86
C PHE A 187 5.92 -5.16 -11.96
N SER A 188 5.20 -5.85 -12.84
CA SER A 188 5.78 -6.44 -14.06
C SER A 188 6.41 -5.38 -14.98
N LEU A 189 5.84 -4.16 -15.05
CA LEU A 189 6.47 -3.07 -15.82
C LEU A 189 7.83 -2.64 -15.23
N ILE A 190 7.97 -2.74 -13.91
CA ILE A 190 9.23 -2.42 -13.22
C ILE A 190 10.24 -3.56 -13.42
N GLU A 191 9.79 -4.81 -13.26
CA GLU A 191 10.63 -5.99 -13.46
C GLU A 191 11.18 -6.07 -14.89
N GLU A 192 10.36 -5.75 -15.90
CA GLU A 192 10.73 -5.68 -17.33
C GLU A 192 11.91 -4.71 -17.60
N ALA A 193 12.03 -3.64 -16.80
CA ALA A 193 13.12 -2.68 -16.94
C ALA A 193 14.46 -3.20 -16.37
N HIS A 194 14.42 -4.32 -15.62
CA HIS A 194 15.57 -4.95 -14.97
C HIS A 194 16.37 -4.01 -14.07
N GLN A 195 15.69 -3.06 -13.42
CA GLN A 195 16.32 -2.09 -12.54
C GLN A 195 16.11 -2.42 -11.06
N GLU A 196 17.14 -2.13 -10.28
CA GLU A 196 17.09 -2.13 -8.82
C GLU A 196 16.64 -0.76 -8.31
N TYR A 197 16.05 -0.73 -7.12
CA TYR A 197 15.61 0.52 -6.49
C TYR A 197 15.92 0.54 -5.00
N GLU A 198 16.61 1.58 -4.56
CA GLU A 198 17.02 1.75 -3.17
C GLU A 198 15.88 2.35 -2.34
N PHE A 199 15.71 1.87 -1.12
CA PHE A 199 14.71 2.39 -0.19
C PHE A 199 14.98 3.85 0.22
N GLU A 200 16.25 4.29 0.18
CA GLU A 200 16.57 5.70 0.45
C GLU A 200 15.98 6.63 -0.61
N ASN A 201 16.14 6.29 -1.90
CA ASN A 201 15.53 7.03 -3.01
C ASN A 201 14.00 7.03 -2.88
N PHE A 202 13.41 5.88 -2.51
CA PHE A 202 11.97 5.78 -2.24
C PHE A 202 11.51 6.74 -1.13
N LYS A 203 12.27 6.80 -0.02
CA LYS A 203 11.99 7.69 1.12
C LYS A 203 12.06 9.15 0.70
N ASN A 204 13.14 9.55 0.02
CA ASN A 204 13.34 10.91 -0.44
C ASN A 204 12.23 11.33 -1.40
N LEU A 205 11.89 10.45 -2.35
CA LEU A 205 10.81 10.69 -3.29
C LEU A 205 9.47 10.95 -2.58
N LEU A 206 9.14 10.16 -1.56
CA LEU A 206 7.93 10.37 -0.76
C LEU A 206 7.95 11.69 0.02
N LEU A 207 9.10 12.10 0.56
CA LEU A 207 9.25 13.37 1.27
C LEU A 207 9.08 14.57 0.32
N GLU A 208 9.69 14.51 -0.86
CA GLU A 208 9.57 15.56 -1.88
C GLU A 208 8.13 15.67 -2.42
N VAL A 209 7.43 14.54 -2.54
CA VAL A 209 5.99 14.54 -2.86
C VAL A 209 5.19 15.26 -1.77
N ILE A 210 5.44 14.96 -0.48
CA ILE A 210 4.75 15.63 0.64
C ILE A 210 4.97 17.16 0.61
N ASP A 211 6.18 17.59 0.22
CA ASP A 211 6.55 19.01 0.16
C ASP A 211 5.93 19.74 -1.02
N LEU A 212 5.80 19.03 -2.14
CA LEU A 212 5.09 19.54 -3.31
C LEU A 212 3.60 19.75 -3.04
N VAL A 213 3.04 18.82 -2.28
CA VAL A 213 1.62 18.72 -1.91
C VAL A 213 1.25 19.92 -1.00
N LYS A 214 1.99 20.22 0.07
CA LYS A 214 1.63 21.23 1.11
C LYS A 214 0.24 21.00 1.74
N GLY A 215 0.18 20.83 3.05
CA GLY A 215 -1.11 20.67 3.75
C GLY A 215 -0.96 20.70 5.27
N GLU A 216 -2.10 20.80 5.97
CA GLU A 216 -2.15 21.01 7.44
C GLU A 216 -1.42 19.92 8.25
N ASP A 217 -1.19 18.73 7.66
CA ASP A 217 -0.53 17.57 8.28
C ASP A 217 0.85 17.23 7.68
N GLU A 218 1.57 18.20 7.10
CA GLU A 218 2.89 17.95 6.46
C GLU A 218 3.89 17.24 7.40
N LEU A 219 4.13 17.79 8.60
CA LEU A 219 5.09 17.23 9.56
C LEU A 219 4.75 15.79 9.94
N ARG A 220 3.47 15.52 10.19
CA ARG A 220 2.97 14.19 10.56
C ARG A 220 3.20 13.17 9.44
N ARG A 221 2.95 13.56 8.19
CA ARG A 221 3.20 12.72 7.01
C ARG A 221 4.69 12.47 6.79
N LYS A 222 5.54 13.47 7.00
CA LYS A 222 7.01 13.29 6.94
C LYS A 222 7.51 12.31 7.98
N LEU A 223 7.08 12.47 9.24
CA LEU A 223 7.43 11.56 10.33
C LEU A 223 6.99 10.13 10.03
N PHE A 224 5.78 9.97 9.50
CA PHE A 224 5.26 8.67 9.04
C PHE A 224 6.17 8.04 7.98
N VAL A 225 6.58 8.77 6.95
CA VAL A 225 7.49 8.26 5.89
C VAL A 225 8.84 7.85 6.46
N VAL A 226 9.45 8.70 7.30
CA VAL A 226 10.78 8.45 7.90
C VAL A 226 10.77 7.16 8.74
N GLN A 227 9.67 6.88 9.44
CA GLN A 227 9.53 5.66 10.24
C GLN A 227 9.13 4.44 9.39
N LEU A 228 8.25 4.63 8.39
CA LEU A 228 7.71 3.54 7.60
C LEU A 228 8.75 2.92 6.67
N VAL A 229 9.58 3.72 6.00
CA VAL A 229 10.47 3.18 4.96
C VAL A 229 11.49 2.17 5.50
N PRO A 230 12.17 2.41 6.65
CA PRO A 230 13.02 1.39 7.28
C PRO A 230 12.27 0.09 7.59
N LEU A 231 11.01 0.19 8.01
CA LEU A 231 10.18 -0.99 8.27
C LEU A 231 9.83 -1.74 6.98
N LEU A 232 9.52 -1.03 5.90
CA LEU A 232 9.30 -1.64 4.60
C LEU A 232 10.57 -2.33 4.09
N SER A 233 11.74 -1.77 4.33
CA SER A 233 13.04 -2.38 4.00
C SER A 233 13.27 -3.67 4.79
N GLN A 234 13.08 -3.65 6.11
CA GLN A 234 13.18 -4.84 6.99
C GLN A 234 12.17 -5.90 6.57
N LEU A 235 10.91 -5.51 6.41
CA LEU A 235 9.86 -6.40 5.95
C LEU A 235 10.21 -6.97 4.57
N LYS A 236 10.69 -6.17 3.62
CA LYS A 236 11.14 -6.65 2.32
C LYS A 236 12.25 -7.68 2.47
N ASN A 237 13.26 -7.46 3.33
CA ASN A 237 14.34 -8.42 3.54
C ASN A 237 13.81 -9.75 4.09
N GLN A 238 12.99 -9.69 5.14
CA GLN A 238 12.36 -10.87 5.73
C GLN A 238 11.50 -11.63 4.74
N LEU A 239 10.87 -10.86 3.85
CA LEU A 239 10.01 -11.43 2.86
C LEU A 239 10.84 -11.99 1.69
N VAL A 240 11.37 -11.11 0.84
CA VAL A 240 11.90 -11.46 -0.48
C VAL A 240 13.42 -11.62 -0.47
N GLY A 241 14.03 -11.50 0.70
CA GLY A 241 15.46 -11.68 0.93
C GLY A 241 16.30 -10.41 0.73
N SER A 242 17.59 -10.61 0.97
CA SER A 242 18.66 -9.61 0.83
C SER A 242 18.79 -9.04 -0.60
N PRO A 243 19.43 -7.87 -0.74
CA PRO A 243 19.96 -7.01 0.31
C PRO A 243 18.87 -6.13 0.96
N LEU A 244 19.07 -5.70 2.20
CA LEU A 244 18.09 -4.95 2.99
C LEU A 244 17.71 -3.60 2.35
N ASP A 245 18.69 -2.88 1.81
CA ASP A 245 18.62 -1.48 1.41
C ASP A 245 18.01 -1.22 0.02
N LYS A 246 17.79 -2.26 -0.77
CA LYS A 246 17.23 -2.12 -2.14
C LYS A 246 16.39 -3.31 -2.57
N ILE A 247 15.51 -3.06 -3.53
CA ILE A 247 14.67 -4.07 -4.20
C ILE A 247 15.38 -4.47 -5.49
N LEU A 248 15.70 -5.76 -5.62
CA LEU A 248 16.30 -6.30 -6.84
C LEU A 248 15.24 -6.48 -7.93
N ALA A 249 15.66 -6.48 -9.20
CA ALA A 249 14.75 -6.59 -10.33
C ALA A 249 13.78 -7.80 -10.26
N HIS A 250 14.27 -8.97 -9.85
CA HIS A 250 13.45 -10.18 -9.74
C HIS A 250 12.57 -10.21 -8.46
N GLN A 251 12.74 -9.25 -7.54
CA GLN A 251 11.98 -9.18 -6.30
C GLN A 251 10.66 -8.42 -6.48
N TRP A 252 10.49 -7.63 -7.53
CA TRP A 252 9.29 -6.82 -7.76
C TRP A 252 8.01 -7.65 -7.84
N LYS A 253 8.01 -8.71 -8.63
CA LYS A 253 6.80 -9.53 -8.80
C LYS A 253 6.37 -10.26 -7.51
N PRO A 254 7.26 -10.96 -6.78
CA PRO A 254 6.91 -11.49 -5.45
C PRO A 254 6.42 -10.41 -4.50
N MET A 255 7.04 -9.21 -4.49
CA MET A 255 6.57 -8.10 -3.66
C MET A 255 5.13 -7.70 -4.01
N ALA A 256 4.77 -7.60 -5.29
CA ALA A 256 3.41 -7.27 -5.69
C ALA A 256 2.38 -8.24 -5.14
N GLU A 257 2.66 -9.54 -5.22
CA GLU A 257 1.76 -10.59 -4.74
C GLU A 257 1.52 -10.42 -3.23
N ILE A 258 2.60 -10.32 -2.44
CA ILE A 258 2.50 -10.17 -0.97
C ILE A 258 1.81 -8.87 -0.59
N LEU A 259 2.22 -7.74 -1.19
CA LEU A 259 1.65 -6.44 -0.88
C LEU A 259 0.15 -6.43 -1.17
N SER A 260 -0.28 -7.06 -2.25
CA SER A 260 -1.71 -7.15 -2.58
C SER A 260 -2.50 -8.02 -1.58
N GLU A 261 -1.90 -9.10 -1.08
CA GLU A 261 -2.51 -9.98 -0.07
C GLU A 261 -2.58 -9.31 1.30
N VAL A 262 -1.47 -8.72 1.77
CA VAL A 262 -1.41 -7.94 3.02
C VAL A 262 -2.40 -6.79 2.97
N PHE A 263 -2.47 -6.10 1.84
CA PHE A 263 -3.44 -5.03 1.64
C PHE A 263 -4.88 -5.54 1.72
N GLY A 264 -5.20 -6.64 1.04
CA GLY A 264 -6.54 -7.24 1.11
C GLY A 264 -6.93 -7.72 2.50
N LEU A 265 -5.96 -8.24 3.27
CA LEU A 265 -6.15 -8.56 4.68
C LEU A 265 -6.45 -7.32 5.51
N TRP A 266 -5.69 -6.24 5.33
CA TRP A 266 -5.91 -5.00 6.04
C TRP A 266 -7.30 -4.42 5.75
N ILE A 267 -7.75 -4.38 4.49
CA ILE A 267 -9.09 -3.90 4.12
C ILE A 267 -10.19 -4.75 4.76
N ARG A 268 -10.07 -6.07 4.73
CA ARG A 268 -11.03 -6.97 5.39
C ARG A 268 -11.06 -6.73 6.89
N TYR A 269 -9.88 -6.58 7.51
CA TYR A 269 -9.78 -6.29 8.93
C TYR A 269 -10.44 -4.97 9.31
N GLU A 270 -10.13 -3.87 8.60
CA GLU A 270 -10.74 -2.55 8.84
C GLU A 270 -12.27 -2.62 8.71
N HIS A 271 -12.77 -3.32 7.70
CA HIS A 271 -14.20 -3.51 7.52
C HIS A 271 -14.83 -4.23 8.73
N ILE A 272 -14.18 -5.30 9.22
CA ILE A 272 -14.65 -6.04 10.40
C ILE A 272 -14.53 -5.19 11.69
N SER A 273 -13.46 -4.44 11.87
CA SER A 273 -13.16 -3.74 13.13
C SER A 273 -14.00 -2.49 13.34
N TYR A 274 -14.28 -1.73 12.28
CA TYR A 274 -15.09 -0.51 12.38
C TYR A 274 -16.58 -0.80 12.59
N HIS A 275 -17.04 -2.00 12.23
CA HIS A 275 -18.46 -2.34 12.28
C HIS A 275 -18.74 -3.05 13.60
N LYS A 276 -19.14 -2.28 14.62
CA LYS A 276 -19.56 -2.78 15.94
C LYS A 276 -20.72 -3.80 15.87
N GLY A 277 -21.36 -3.98 14.71
CA GLY A 277 -22.22 -5.11 14.39
C GLY A 277 -21.56 -5.96 13.32
N TRP A 278 -21.09 -7.15 13.69
CA TRP A 278 -20.79 -8.20 12.72
C TRP A 278 -22.02 -8.44 11.81
N PRO A 279 -21.83 -8.90 10.54
CA PRO A 279 -22.96 -9.24 9.68
C PRO A 279 -23.94 -10.12 10.45
N GLN A 280 -25.22 -9.71 10.55
CA GLN A 280 -26.22 -10.54 11.23
C GLN A 280 -26.35 -11.92 10.56
N ASP A 281 -26.01 -12.00 9.27
CA ASP A 281 -25.86 -13.25 8.55
C ASP A 281 -24.57 -13.99 8.96
N GLU A 282 -24.74 -15.06 9.72
CA GLU A 282 -23.71 -16.02 10.13
C GLU A 282 -22.92 -16.58 8.92
N ARG A 283 -23.55 -16.69 7.75
CA ARG A 283 -22.89 -17.22 6.55
C ARG A 283 -21.83 -16.24 6.01
N GLN A 284 -22.17 -14.97 5.87
CA GLN A 284 -21.23 -13.94 5.37
C GLN A 284 -20.04 -13.78 6.32
N ARG A 285 -20.34 -13.83 7.61
CA ARG A 285 -19.37 -13.85 8.69
C ARG A 285 -18.37 -14.99 8.58
N ASN A 286 -18.85 -16.23 8.49
CA ASN A 286 -17.98 -17.41 8.35
C ASN A 286 -17.16 -17.34 7.05
N LEU A 287 -17.72 -16.76 5.98
CA LEU A 287 -17.02 -16.58 4.72
C LEU A 287 -15.85 -15.58 4.85
N SER A 288 -16.05 -14.44 5.50
CA SER A 288 -15.00 -13.44 5.75
C SER A 288 -13.87 -13.99 6.61
N ILE A 289 -14.21 -14.78 7.63
CA ILE A 289 -13.27 -15.51 8.47
C ILE A 289 -12.43 -16.47 7.63
N LEU A 290 -13.08 -17.33 6.85
CA LEU A 290 -12.41 -18.32 6.01
C LEU A 290 -11.46 -17.65 5.01
N ARG A 291 -11.88 -16.53 4.41
CA ARG A 291 -11.04 -15.75 3.47
C ARG A 291 -9.84 -15.09 4.15
N MET A 292 -10.03 -14.58 5.36
CA MET A 292 -8.93 -14.01 6.15
C MET A 292 -7.94 -15.12 6.54
N ASN A 293 -8.43 -16.28 6.97
CA ASN A 293 -7.60 -17.44 7.30
C ASN A 293 -6.83 -17.96 6.07
N ASP A 294 -7.48 -18.04 4.92
CA ASP A 294 -6.86 -18.43 3.65
C ASP A 294 -5.75 -17.45 3.21
N SER A 295 -5.97 -16.14 3.36
CA SER A 295 -4.96 -15.12 3.05
C SER A 295 -3.77 -15.17 4.04
N ILE A 296 -4.06 -15.37 5.33
CA ILE A 296 -3.04 -15.61 6.37
C ILE A 296 -2.25 -16.89 6.05
N HIS A 297 -2.92 -17.96 5.63
CA HIS A 297 -2.28 -19.22 5.25
C HIS A 297 -1.35 -19.04 4.05
N ARG A 298 -1.77 -18.31 3.00
CA ARG A 298 -0.91 -17.97 1.86
C ARG A 298 0.32 -17.20 2.29
N LEU A 299 0.16 -16.18 3.15
CA LEU A 299 1.30 -15.46 3.72
C LEU A 299 2.24 -16.41 4.48
N GLY A 300 1.69 -17.36 5.22
CA GLY A 300 2.48 -18.34 5.96
C GLY A 300 3.25 -19.32 5.09
N GLN A 301 2.63 -19.84 4.03
CA GLN A 301 3.33 -20.65 3.04
C GLN A 301 4.46 -19.86 2.40
N TRP A 302 4.23 -18.57 2.16
CA TRP A 302 5.22 -17.72 1.53
C TRP A 302 6.39 -17.40 2.46
N ILE A 303 6.12 -17.03 3.71
CA ILE A 303 7.16 -16.84 4.75
C ILE A 303 7.93 -18.16 4.96
N SER A 304 7.30 -19.32 4.88
CA SER A 304 8.01 -20.60 5.03
C SER A 304 9.01 -20.93 3.93
N GLN A 305 8.93 -20.22 2.79
CA GLN A 305 9.88 -20.37 1.68
C GLN A 305 11.12 -19.50 1.87
N THR A 306 11.13 -18.61 2.87
CA THR A 306 12.33 -17.85 3.19
C THR A 306 13.26 -18.75 3.99
N ASP A 307 14.53 -18.82 3.63
CA ASP A 307 15.52 -19.67 4.32
C ASP A 307 15.99 -19.06 5.67
N GLU A 308 15.35 -18.00 6.14
CA GLU A 308 15.75 -17.22 7.32
C GLU A 308 14.84 -17.53 8.52
N ASP A 309 15.44 -17.80 9.68
CA ASP A 309 14.73 -17.87 10.97
C ASP A 309 14.21 -16.47 11.32
N LEU A 310 12.93 -16.33 11.70
CA LEU A 310 12.41 -15.06 12.23
C LEU A 310 12.57 -15.04 13.76
N ASP A 311 13.30 -14.07 14.29
CA ASP A 311 13.43 -13.84 15.73
C ASP A 311 12.22 -13.03 16.24
N TRP A 312 11.59 -13.45 17.34
CA TRP A 312 10.48 -12.72 17.96
C TRP A 312 10.90 -11.34 18.45
N ILE A 313 12.17 -11.14 18.84
CA ILE A 313 12.72 -9.84 19.24
C ILE A 313 12.76 -8.90 18.03
N GLU A 314 13.15 -9.40 16.86
CA GLU A 314 13.12 -8.61 15.63
C GLU A 314 11.68 -8.26 15.24
N LEU A 315 10.75 -9.21 15.39
CA LEU A 315 9.33 -8.93 15.15
C LEU A 315 8.75 -7.93 16.15
N GLU A 316 9.13 -8.01 17.43
CA GLU A 316 8.74 -7.05 18.47
C GLU A 316 9.24 -5.64 18.13
N ASP A 317 10.52 -5.48 17.78
CA ASP A 317 11.10 -4.20 17.36
C ASP A 317 10.38 -3.64 16.11
N MET A 318 10.05 -4.50 15.13
CA MET A 318 9.26 -4.11 13.97
C MET A 318 7.86 -3.64 14.36
N LEU A 319 7.18 -4.40 15.23
CA LEU A 319 5.85 -4.05 15.72
C LEU A 319 5.91 -2.70 16.46
N GLU A 320 6.81 -2.52 17.42
CA GLU A 320 6.95 -1.28 18.19
C GLU A 320 7.09 -0.05 17.30
N LYS A 321 7.90 -0.16 16.24
CA LYS A 321 8.02 0.90 15.24
C LYS A 321 6.72 1.12 14.46
N ILE A 322 6.00 0.05 14.09
CA ILE A 322 4.68 0.15 13.43
C ILE A 322 3.67 0.85 14.35
N ASP A 323 3.66 0.59 15.66
CA ASP A 323 2.76 1.31 16.57
C ASP A 323 3.19 2.75 16.80
N GLY A 324 4.49 3.07 16.81
CA GLY A 324 4.91 4.47 16.78
C GLY A 324 4.27 5.22 15.60
N ILE A 325 4.26 4.59 14.43
CA ILE A 325 3.63 5.10 13.21
C ILE A 325 2.09 5.19 13.34
N LEU A 326 1.45 4.14 13.84
CA LEU A 326 -0.01 4.09 14.00
C LEU A 326 -0.50 5.01 15.11
N TYR A 327 0.24 5.15 16.20
CA TYR A 327 -0.02 6.07 17.31
C TYR A 327 0.02 7.51 16.84
N LEU A 328 1.03 7.87 16.02
CA LEU A 328 1.06 9.17 15.36
C LEU A 328 -0.23 9.42 14.57
N ARG A 329 -0.94 8.38 14.10
CA ARG A 329 -2.20 8.46 13.33
C ARG A 329 -3.48 8.45 14.18
N SER A 330 -3.58 7.61 15.20
CA SER A 330 -4.82 7.40 15.98
C SER A 330 -4.82 8.09 17.34
N GLY A 331 -3.65 8.42 17.90
CA GLY A 331 -3.50 8.87 19.29
C GLY A 331 -3.68 7.75 20.32
N GLU A 332 -3.86 6.50 19.91
CA GLU A 332 -4.02 5.32 20.78
C GLU A 332 -2.97 4.26 20.44
N SER A 333 -2.19 3.82 21.43
CA SER A 333 -1.21 2.75 21.27
C SER A 333 -1.93 1.41 21.36
N SER A 334 -1.92 0.66 20.27
CA SER A 334 -2.45 -0.70 20.23
C SER A 334 -1.40 -1.71 20.70
N ILE A 335 -0.12 -1.31 20.79
CA ILE A 335 0.98 -2.22 21.10
C ILE A 335 1.20 -2.53 22.55
N GLU A 336 0.76 -1.72 23.51
CA GLU A 336 0.91 -2.14 24.90
C GLU A 336 0.19 -3.47 25.17
N LYS A 337 -0.89 -3.77 24.42
CA LYS A 337 -1.52 -5.09 24.38
C LYS A 337 -0.66 -6.13 23.67
N LEU A 338 -0.10 -5.82 22.49
CA LEU A 338 0.76 -6.74 21.73
C LEU A 338 2.08 -7.08 22.44
N ARG A 339 2.70 -6.13 23.16
CA ARG A 339 3.92 -6.34 23.94
C ARG A 339 3.67 -7.33 25.08
N ASN A 340 2.54 -7.23 25.76
CA ASN A 340 2.15 -8.21 26.77
C ASN A 340 1.83 -9.58 26.14
N LEU A 341 1.38 -9.61 24.88
CA LEU A 341 1.08 -10.83 24.13
C LEU A 341 2.32 -11.51 23.53
N LEU A 342 3.43 -10.81 23.33
CA LEU A 342 4.61 -11.32 22.61
C LEU A 342 5.34 -12.46 23.34
N PRO A 343 5.64 -12.36 24.65
CA PRO A 343 6.17 -13.48 25.42
C PRO A 343 5.24 -14.70 25.37
N LEU A 344 3.93 -14.42 25.41
CA LEU A 344 2.89 -15.42 25.33
C LEU A 344 2.78 -16.02 23.92
N ALA A 345 3.11 -15.29 22.87
CA ALA A 345 3.19 -15.77 21.50
C ALA A 345 4.35 -16.76 21.32
N GLY A 346 5.51 -16.51 21.95
CA GLY A 346 6.63 -17.46 21.97
C GLY A 346 6.30 -18.75 22.71
N GLU A 347 5.61 -18.64 23.85
CA GLU A 347 5.10 -19.80 24.60
C GLU A 347 4.02 -20.56 23.83
N LEU A 348 3.04 -19.85 23.26
CA LEU A 348 1.98 -20.41 22.43
C LEU A 348 2.57 -21.10 21.19
N LYS A 349 3.53 -20.48 20.51
CA LYS A 349 4.26 -21.10 19.40
C LYS A 349 4.89 -22.42 19.84
N THR A 350 5.61 -22.42 20.97
CA THR A 350 6.25 -23.63 21.49
C THR A 350 5.22 -24.72 21.81
N GLN A 351 4.03 -24.35 22.31
CA GLN A 351 2.95 -25.31 22.57
C GLN A 351 2.29 -25.84 21.29
N LEU A 352 2.12 -25.00 20.27
CA LEU A 352 1.42 -25.35 19.04
C LEU A 352 2.29 -26.13 18.05
N VAL A 353 3.56 -25.76 17.94
CA VAL A 353 4.48 -26.28 16.92
C VAL A 353 5.83 -26.75 17.45
N GLY A 354 6.15 -26.49 18.72
CA GLY A 354 7.44 -26.85 19.32
C GLY A 354 8.58 -25.90 18.96
N GLY A 355 9.80 -26.42 19.04
CA GLY A 355 11.02 -25.73 18.67
C GLY A 355 11.46 -24.66 19.67
N ASP A 356 12.24 -23.70 19.18
CA ASP A 356 12.78 -22.61 19.99
C ASP A 356 11.68 -21.58 20.26
N LYS A 357 11.51 -21.18 21.53
CA LYS A 357 10.48 -20.21 21.91
C LYS A 357 10.77 -18.79 21.44
N ASN A 358 12.03 -18.50 21.10
CA ASN A 358 12.49 -17.16 20.72
C ASN A 358 12.53 -16.93 19.20
N ARG A 359 12.30 -17.96 18.39
CA ARG A 359 12.31 -17.86 16.93
C ARG A 359 11.31 -18.79 16.27
N VAL A 360 10.94 -18.46 15.04
CA VAL A 360 10.13 -19.31 14.16
C VAL A 360 11.00 -19.70 12.98
N ALA A 361 11.40 -20.96 12.94
CA ALA A 361 12.15 -21.50 11.81
C ALA A 361 11.24 -21.58 10.56
N PRO A 362 11.80 -21.52 9.34
CA PRO A 362 11.04 -21.55 8.10
C PRO A 362 9.97 -22.66 8.03
N PHE A 363 10.33 -23.88 8.44
CA PHE A 363 9.45 -25.04 8.42
C PHE A 363 8.33 -25.01 9.47
N GLU A 364 8.42 -24.14 10.48
CA GLU A 364 7.43 -24.01 11.55
C GLU A 364 6.28 -23.08 11.15
N TRP A 365 6.51 -22.13 10.23
CA TRP A 365 5.51 -21.16 9.80
C TRP A 365 4.20 -21.76 9.28
N PRO A 366 4.20 -22.76 8.38
CA PRO A 366 2.96 -23.33 7.86
C PRO A 366 2.13 -23.96 8.97
N LEU A 367 2.81 -24.63 9.92
CA LEU A 367 2.15 -25.28 11.05
C LEU A 367 1.64 -24.25 12.05
N LEU A 368 2.44 -23.22 12.36
CA LEU A 368 2.09 -22.18 13.33
C LEU A 368 0.87 -21.41 12.83
N ILE A 369 0.89 -21.00 11.57
CA ILE A 369 -0.20 -20.26 10.96
C ILE A 369 -1.45 -21.11 10.84
N HIS A 370 -1.33 -22.39 10.47
CA HIS A 370 -2.47 -23.29 10.47
C HIS A 370 -3.13 -23.41 11.86
N ARG A 371 -2.32 -23.54 12.92
CA ARG A 371 -2.82 -23.61 14.30
C ARG A 371 -3.43 -22.30 14.79
N LEU A 372 -2.80 -21.16 14.49
CA LEU A 372 -3.35 -19.84 14.80
C LEU A 372 -4.68 -19.61 14.07
N GLY A 373 -4.79 -20.06 12.81
CA GLY A 373 -6.04 -20.07 12.05
C GLY A 373 -7.15 -20.85 12.76
N GLN A 374 -6.86 -22.08 13.21
CA GLN A 374 -7.80 -22.90 13.98
C GLN A 374 -8.23 -22.22 15.29
N ILE A 375 -7.28 -21.63 16.02
CA ILE A 375 -7.57 -20.90 17.26
C ILE A 375 -8.48 -19.70 16.98
N LEU A 376 -8.18 -18.93 15.94
CA LEU A 376 -8.98 -17.76 15.57
C LEU A 376 -10.40 -18.20 15.18
N GLU A 377 -10.54 -19.26 14.39
CA GLU A 377 -11.83 -19.87 14.05
C GLU A 377 -12.62 -20.27 15.31
N ILE A 378 -11.98 -20.97 16.27
CA ILE A 378 -12.60 -21.37 17.55
C ILE A 378 -13.00 -20.15 18.37
N LYS A 379 -12.12 -19.15 18.52
CA LYS A 379 -12.39 -17.93 19.29
C LYS A 379 -13.56 -17.16 18.68
N MET A 380 -13.60 -17.05 17.36
CA MET A 380 -14.71 -16.38 16.67
C MET A 380 -16.00 -17.20 16.81
N ALA A 381 -15.97 -18.52 16.64
CA ALA A 381 -17.12 -19.38 16.92
C ALA A 381 -17.62 -19.21 18.37
N TRP A 382 -16.74 -19.20 19.36
CA TRP A 382 -17.11 -19.01 20.77
C TRP A 382 -17.73 -17.62 21.03
N THR A 383 -17.02 -16.56 20.63
CA THR A 383 -17.42 -15.17 20.90
C THR A 383 -18.77 -14.84 20.27
N TYR A 384 -19.08 -15.45 19.14
CA TYR A 384 -20.20 -15.04 18.30
C TYR A 384 -21.32 -16.07 18.17
N LEU A 385 -21.05 -17.37 18.27
CA LEU A 385 -22.08 -18.41 18.27
C LEU A 385 -22.50 -18.77 19.69
N VAL A 386 -21.56 -18.77 20.64
CA VAL A 386 -21.81 -19.28 22.00
C VAL A 386 -22.19 -18.16 22.97
N ARG A 387 -21.50 -17.01 22.92
CA ARG A 387 -21.76 -15.88 23.84
C ARG A 387 -23.17 -15.27 23.78
N PRO A 388 -23.87 -15.20 22.62
CA PRO A 388 -25.25 -14.70 22.57
C PRO A 388 -26.31 -15.75 22.96
N PHE A 389 -25.95 -17.03 23.15
CA PHE A 389 -26.90 -18.05 23.61
C PHE A 389 -27.14 -17.91 25.12
N SER A 390 -28.36 -17.55 25.51
CA SER A 390 -28.78 -17.60 26.92
C SER A 390 -28.74 -19.04 27.41
N TRP A 391 -28.20 -19.24 28.62
CA TRP A 391 -27.81 -20.50 29.28
C TRP A 391 -28.86 -21.64 29.40
N ASN A 392 -30.03 -21.56 28.77
CA ASN A 392 -31.14 -22.49 28.98
C ASN A 392 -31.21 -23.68 28.01
N GLU A 393 -30.31 -23.83 27.04
CA GLU A 393 -30.38 -24.95 26.07
C GLU A 393 -29.06 -25.75 25.99
N GLY A 394 -29.04 -26.91 26.64
CA GLY A 394 -28.52 -28.14 26.02
C GLY A 394 -27.09 -28.61 26.33
N PHE A 395 -27.01 -29.83 26.85
CA PHE A 395 -25.85 -30.67 27.20
C PHE A 395 -24.73 -30.85 26.15
N GLY A 396 -24.88 -30.36 24.90
CA GLY A 396 -23.82 -30.37 23.88
C GLY A 396 -22.63 -29.44 24.22
N PHE A 397 -22.86 -28.52 25.16
CA PHE A 397 -21.90 -27.50 25.62
C PHE A 397 -20.68 -28.09 26.34
N LEU A 398 -20.79 -29.21 27.04
CA LEU A 398 -19.73 -29.69 27.95
C LEU A 398 -18.48 -30.27 27.24
N GLN A 399 -18.60 -30.77 26.01
CA GLN A 399 -17.43 -31.27 25.27
C GLN A 399 -16.68 -30.17 24.52
N LEU A 400 -17.41 -29.22 23.92
CA LEU A 400 -16.83 -28.03 23.31
C LEU A 400 -16.19 -27.11 24.36
N ASN A 401 -16.81 -26.96 25.53
CA ASN A 401 -16.27 -26.15 26.63
C ASN A 401 -14.96 -26.73 27.21
N ARG A 402 -14.69 -28.03 27.06
CA ARG A 402 -13.44 -28.65 27.55
C ARG A 402 -12.25 -28.46 26.60
N ILE A 403 -12.51 -28.52 25.29
CA ILE A 403 -11.53 -28.19 24.24
C ILE A 403 -11.31 -26.67 24.22
N ALA A 404 -12.38 -25.91 24.38
CA ALA A 404 -12.35 -24.47 24.51
C ALA A 404 -11.64 -24.04 25.80
N HIS A 405 -11.83 -24.66 26.97
CA HIS A 405 -11.09 -24.27 28.19
C HIS A 405 -9.59 -24.56 28.15
N LEU A 406 -9.13 -25.59 27.44
CA LEU A 406 -7.69 -25.87 27.30
C LEU A 406 -7.00 -24.92 26.33
N GLY A 407 -7.69 -24.44 25.28
CA GLY A 407 -7.20 -23.40 24.39
C GLY A 407 -7.43 -21.97 24.92
N LEU A 408 -8.60 -21.72 25.52
CA LEU A 408 -9.04 -20.43 26.06
C LEU A 408 -8.47 -20.13 27.44
N GLY A 409 -8.12 -21.13 28.26
CA GLY A 409 -7.42 -20.86 29.52
C GLY A 409 -6.08 -20.18 29.27
N VAL A 410 -5.39 -20.55 28.19
CA VAL A 410 -4.21 -19.83 27.70
C VAL A 410 -4.64 -18.50 27.07
N ILE A 411 -5.66 -18.47 26.21
CA ILE A 411 -6.04 -17.23 25.49
C ILE A 411 -6.70 -16.15 26.39
N GLU A 412 -7.35 -16.48 27.50
CA GLU A 412 -7.97 -15.54 28.46
C GLU A 412 -6.99 -15.01 29.52
N GLU A 413 -5.87 -15.69 29.78
CA GLU A 413 -4.74 -15.10 30.51
C GLU A 413 -3.86 -14.24 29.59
N VAL A 414 -4.00 -14.43 28.27
CA VAL A 414 -3.18 -13.80 27.23
C VAL A 414 -3.85 -12.54 26.67
N LEU A 415 -5.16 -12.53 26.42
CA LEU A 415 -5.95 -11.37 25.92
C LEU A 415 -6.69 -10.62 27.02
#